data_AF-A0A497RLV0-F1
#
_entry.id   AF-A0A497RLV0-F1
#
_cell.length_a   1.000
_cell.length_b   1.000
_cell.length_c   1.000
_cell.angle_alpha   90.00
_cell.angle_beta   90.00
_cell.angle_gamma   90.00
#
_symmetry.space_group_name_H-M   'P 1'
#
loop_
_entity.id
_entity.type
_entity.pdbx_description
1 polymer ?
#
loop_
_entity_poly.entity_id
_entity_poly.type
_entity_poly.pdbx_seq_one_letter_code
_entity_poly.pdbx_strand_id
1 'polypeptide(L)'
;MIKMSRIEIVRGDRNFYLEFTILDADGNAVDLTNATPKLKWKNYSDGSVNWIIGEVVNAIEGTCRFLVQDEFLGVTGEFKAEIEITYSDGKIITAPNLCIKVIPDLA
;
A
#
# COMPACT_ATOMS: atom_id res chain seq x y z
N MET A 1 -20.60 -2.11 1.16
CA MET A 1 -19.82 -3.28 0.71
C MET A 1 -18.36 -2.95 0.93
N ILE A 2 -17.64 -3.69 1.79
CA ILE A 2 -16.20 -3.47 1.97
C ILE A 2 -15.51 -4.07 0.74
N LYS A 3 -15.04 -3.23 -0.18
CA LYS A 3 -14.30 -3.68 -1.37
C LYS A 3 -12.86 -3.97 -0.95
N MET A 4 -12.45 -5.23 -1.01
CA MET A 4 -11.05 -5.61 -0.81
C MET A 4 -10.28 -5.34 -2.10
N SER A 5 -9.18 -4.60 -2.00
CA SER A 5 -8.29 -4.35 -3.13
C SER A 5 -7.20 -5.41 -3.17
N ARG A 6 -6.97 -6.02 -4.34
CA ARG A 6 -5.91 -7.02 -4.55
C ARG A 6 -4.96 -6.52 -5.62
N ILE A 7 -3.66 -6.60 -5.33
CA ILE A 7 -2.59 -6.34 -6.26
C ILE A 7 -1.79 -7.62 -6.44
N GLU A 8 -1.45 -7.94 -7.70
CA GLU A 8 -0.55 -9.03 -8.03
C GLU A 8 0.78 -8.46 -8.53
N ILE A 9 1.87 -9.00 -7.99
CA ILE A 9 3.25 -8.61 -8.31
C ILE A 9 4.01 -9.90 -8.67
N VAL A 10 4.89 -9.86 -9.65
CA VAL A 10 5.77 -11.00 -9.94
C VAL A 10 7.00 -10.94 -9.04
N ARG A 11 7.36 -12.06 -8.42
CA ARG A 11 8.56 -12.17 -7.58
C ARG A 11 9.78 -11.75 -8.39
N GLY A 12 10.50 -10.75 -7.90
CA GLY A 12 11.71 -10.24 -8.55
C GLY A 12 11.53 -8.90 -9.25
N ASP A 13 10.29 -8.46 -9.49
CA ASP A 13 10.02 -7.12 -10.02
C ASP A 13 10.52 -6.05 -9.05
N ARG A 14 11.10 -4.99 -9.61
CA ARG A 14 11.73 -3.89 -8.86
C ARG A 14 11.75 -2.59 -9.65
N ASN A 15 11.95 -1.48 -8.95
CA ASN A 15 11.98 -0.13 -9.50
C ASN A 15 10.68 0.25 -10.21
N PHE A 16 9.55 -0.16 -9.64
CA PHE A 16 8.22 0.20 -10.12
C PHE A 16 7.38 0.80 -8.98
N TYR A 17 6.34 1.52 -9.36
CA TYR A 17 5.44 2.15 -8.41
C TYR A 17 4.15 1.34 -8.23
N LEU A 18 3.76 1.16 -6.99
CA LEU A 18 2.37 0.85 -6.63
C LEU A 18 1.65 2.17 -6.38
N GLU A 19 0.63 2.48 -7.17
CA GLU A 19 -0.17 3.71 -7.05
C GLU A 19 -1.58 3.40 -6.55
N PHE A 20 -2.07 4.25 -5.65
CA PHE A 20 -3.37 4.08 -5.00
C PHE A 20 -4.11 5.40 -4.87
N THR A 21 -5.42 5.34 -5.10
CA THR A 21 -6.38 6.37 -4.71
C THR A 21 -7.06 5.96 -3.41
N ILE A 22 -6.97 6.80 -2.39
CA ILE A 22 -7.61 6.57 -1.09
C ILE A 22 -8.99 7.22 -1.09
N LEU A 23 -10.00 6.40 -0.85
CA LEU A 23 -11.39 6.84 -0.75
C LEU A 23 -11.93 6.61 0.66
N ASP A 24 -12.85 7.47 1.09
CA ASP A 24 -13.63 7.27 2.31
C ASP A 24 -14.77 6.24 2.11
N ALA A 25 -15.59 6.05 3.15
CA ALA A 25 -16.69 5.08 3.13
C ALA A 25 -17.82 5.46 2.14
N ASP A 26 -17.93 6.74 1.79
CA ASP A 26 -18.91 7.27 0.85
C ASP A 26 -18.36 7.29 -0.60
N GLY A 27 -17.09 6.91 -0.79
CA GLY A 27 -16.42 6.84 -2.08
C GLY A 27 -15.77 8.16 -2.51
N ASN A 28 -15.69 9.16 -1.63
CA ASN A 28 -15.01 10.42 -1.92
C ASN A 28 -13.50 10.29 -1.68
N ALA A 29 -12.71 11.04 -2.44
CA ALA A 29 -11.27 11.10 -2.23
C ALA A 29 -10.92 11.64 -0.83
N VAL A 30 -9.99 10.98 -0.16
CA VAL A 30 -9.41 11.47 1.09
C VAL A 30 -8.32 12.48 0.74
N ASP A 31 -8.47 13.73 1.19
CA ASP A 31 -7.43 14.75 1.02
C ASP A 31 -6.16 14.37 1.78
N LEU A 32 -5.04 14.28 1.05
CA LEU A 32 -3.71 13.93 1.57
C LEU A 32 -2.80 15.15 1.75
N THR A 33 -3.37 16.36 1.78
CA THR A 33 -2.60 17.59 2.02
C THR A 33 -1.89 17.51 3.38
N ASN A 34 -0.58 17.77 3.37
CA ASN A 34 0.31 17.63 4.54
C ASN A 34 0.29 16.23 5.17
N ALA A 35 0.05 15.20 4.38
CA ALA A 35 0.05 13.81 4.82
C ALA A 35 1.28 13.04 4.35
N THR A 36 1.65 12.02 5.13
CA THR A 36 2.71 11.06 4.80
C THR A 36 2.09 9.66 4.73
N PRO A 37 1.94 9.07 3.53
CA PRO A 37 1.41 7.73 3.37
C PRO A 37 2.49 6.67 3.66
N LYS A 38 2.09 5.57 4.29
CA LYS A 38 2.95 4.43 4.62
C LYS A 38 2.23 3.12 4.29
N LEU A 39 2.72 2.41 3.29
CA LEU A 39 2.24 1.08 2.96
C LEU A 39 2.84 0.10 3.96
N LYS A 40 2.00 -0.66 4.65
CA LYS A 40 2.41 -1.71 5.58
C LYS A 40 1.89 -3.05 5.08
N TRP A 41 2.67 -4.11 5.25
CA TRP A 41 2.23 -5.47 4.95
C TRP A 41 2.85 -6.48 5.90
N LYS A 42 2.17 -7.61 6.08
CA LYS A 42 2.70 -8.74 6.84
C LYS A 42 2.32 -10.05 6.18
N ASN A 43 3.21 -11.03 6.31
CA ASN A 43 2.86 -12.42 6.04
C ASN A 43 2.00 -12.94 7.20
N TYR A 44 1.07 -13.86 6.90
CA TYR A 44 0.25 -14.50 7.93
C TYR A 44 1.07 -15.42 8.84
N SER A 45 2.23 -15.90 8.40
CA SER A 45 3.02 -16.93 9.08
C SER A 45 4.00 -16.40 10.13
N ASP A 46 4.66 -15.26 9.91
CA ASP A 46 5.73 -14.75 10.78
C ASP A 46 5.28 -13.59 11.71
N GLY A 47 4.13 -12.97 11.41
CA GLY A 47 3.59 -11.83 12.15
C GLY A 47 4.40 -10.53 12.00
N SER A 48 5.49 -10.53 11.24
CA SER A 48 6.38 -9.38 11.08
C SER A 48 5.77 -8.36 10.13
N VAL A 49 5.74 -7.09 10.53
CA VAL A 49 5.19 -6.00 9.73
C VAL A 49 6.33 -5.29 9.01
N ASN A 50 6.31 -5.37 7.69
CA ASN A 50 7.17 -4.59 6.79
C ASN A 50 6.44 -3.32 6.36
N TRP A 51 7.19 -2.30 5.96
CA TRP A 51 6.60 -1.05 5.48
C TRP A 51 7.53 -0.26 4.57
N ILE A 52 6.94 0.60 3.74
CA ILE A 52 7.62 1.66 2.98
C ILE A 52 6.84 2.96 3.06
N ILE A 53 7.58 4.08 3.06
CA ILE A 53 6.98 5.42 2.95
C ILE A 53 6.70 5.70 1.48
N GLY A 54 5.50 6.19 1.19
CA GLY A 54 5.11 6.64 -0.14
C GLY A 54 5.22 8.14 -0.30
N GLU A 55 4.95 8.59 -1.51
CA GLU A 55 4.83 9.99 -1.87
C GLU A 55 3.40 10.31 -2.30
N VAL A 56 2.93 11.52 -1.96
CA VAL A 56 1.65 12.03 -2.44
C VAL A 56 1.82 12.51 -3.88
N VAL A 57 1.01 11.97 -4.78
CA VAL A 57 1.01 12.33 -6.22
C VAL A 57 0.01 13.46 -6.47
N ASN A 58 -1.21 13.32 -5.93
CA ASN A 58 -2.23 14.35 -5.97
C ASN A 58 -2.96 14.36 -4.63
N ALA A 59 -2.81 15.43 -3.88
CA ALA A 59 -3.34 15.54 -2.53
C ALA A 59 -4.87 15.55 -2.50
N ILE A 60 -5.50 16.37 -3.34
CA ILE A 60 -6.96 16.56 -3.36
C ILE A 60 -7.68 15.32 -3.91
N GLU A 61 -7.09 14.66 -4.92
CA GLU A 61 -7.62 13.41 -5.49
C GLU A 61 -7.20 12.17 -4.68
N GLY A 62 -6.61 12.35 -3.49
CA GLY A 62 -6.26 11.25 -2.60
C GLY A 62 -5.28 10.22 -3.18
N THR A 63 -4.43 10.63 -4.12
CA THR A 63 -3.54 9.71 -4.86
C THR A 63 -2.12 9.73 -4.29
N CYS A 64 -1.59 8.54 -4.01
CA CYS A 64 -0.24 8.33 -3.51
C CYS A 64 0.42 7.12 -4.19
N ARG A 65 1.76 7.08 -4.19
CA ARG A 65 2.51 5.96 -4.76
C ARG A 65 3.67 5.52 -3.87
N PHE A 66 4.07 4.26 -4.03
CA PHE A 66 5.11 3.61 -3.27
C PHE A 66 6.11 2.96 -4.22
N LEU A 67 7.37 3.38 -4.15
CA LEU A 67 8.45 2.79 -4.95
C LEU A 67 8.81 1.43 -4.35
N VAL A 68 8.55 0.36 -5.10
CA VAL A 68 9.02 -0.99 -4.78
C VAL A 68 10.45 -1.12 -5.32
N GLN A 69 11.40 -1.38 -4.43
CA GLN A 69 12.80 -1.63 -4.74
C GLN A 69 13.12 -3.11 -4.52
N ASP A 70 13.13 -3.54 -3.27
CA ASP A 70 13.62 -4.86 -2.89
C ASP A 70 12.60 -5.66 -2.05
N GLU A 71 11.45 -5.08 -1.72
CA GLU A 71 10.46 -5.58 -0.75
C GLU A 71 9.92 -6.96 -1.10
N PHE A 72 9.83 -7.26 -2.41
CA PHE A 72 9.29 -8.51 -2.92
C PHE A 72 10.36 -9.42 -3.58
N LEU A 73 11.64 -9.13 -3.32
CA LEU A 73 12.73 -10.01 -3.74
C LEU A 73 12.73 -11.29 -2.90
N GLY A 74 12.78 -12.44 -3.56
CA GLY A 74 12.92 -13.73 -2.91
C GLY A 74 11.68 -14.23 -2.15
N VAL A 75 10.58 -13.47 -2.11
CA VAL A 75 9.35 -13.85 -1.42
C VAL A 75 8.23 -14.19 -2.41
N THR A 76 7.34 -15.10 -2.00
CA THR A 76 6.08 -15.41 -2.69
C THR A 76 4.98 -15.59 -1.66
N GLY A 77 3.74 -15.31 -2.02
CA GLY A 77 2.58 -15.56 -1.17
C GLY A 77 1.64 -14.38 -1.08
N GLU A 78 0.68 -14.49 -0.16
CA GLU A 78 -0.31 -13.44 0.11
C GLU A 78 0.03 -12.70 1.39
N PHE A 79 0.02 -11.38 1.28
CA PHE A 79 0.34 -10.46 2.37
C PHE A 79 -0.88 -9.60 2.66
N LYS A 80 -1.29 -9.54 3.93
CA LYS A 80 -2.29 -8.57 4.38
C LYS A 80 -1.61 -7.21 4.45
N ALA A 81 -2.22 -6.21 3.84
CA ALA A 81 -1.68 -4.86 3.77
C ALA A 81 -2.71 -3.78 4.16
N GLU A 82 -2.18 -2.61 4.48
CA GLU A 82 -2.92 -1.38 4.77
C GLU A 82 -2.06 -0.16 4.42
N ILE A 83 -2.70 0.98 4.20
CA ILE A 83 -2.00 2.27 4.03
C ILE A 83 -2.34 3.14 5.24
N GLU A 84 -1.33 3.45 6.05
CA GLU A 84 -1.43 4.42 7.14
C GLU A 84 -1.09 5.81 6.61
N ILE A 85 -1.92 6.79 6.95
CA ILE A 85 -1.80 8.19 6.54
C ILE A 85 -1.61 9.00 7.81
N THR A 86 -0.42 9.58 7.98
CA THR A 86 -0.13 10.47 9.11
C THR A 86 -0.11 11.92 8.62
N TYR A 87 -0.94 12.76 9.20
CA TYR A 87 -1.00 14.20 8.91
C TYR A 87 -0.03 14.98 9.80
N SER A 88 0.37 16.16 9.36
CA SER A 88 1.30 17.04 10.10
C SER A 88 0.82 17.46 11.49
N ASP A 89 -0.50 17.42 11.73
CA ASP A 89 -1.12 17.70 13.04
C ASP A 89 -1.15 16.47 13.97
N GLY A 90 -0.61 15.33 13.52
CA GLY A 90 -0.59 14.07 14.26
C GLY A 90 -1.84 13.20 14.08
N LYS A 91 -2.84 13.65 13.32
CA LYS A 91 -3.98 12.80 12.95
C LYS A 91 -3.49 11.59 12.14
N ILE A 92 -4.03 10.41 12.45
CA ILE A 92 -3.76 9.18 11.71
C ILE A 92 -5.08 8.63 11.16
N ILE A 93 -5.10 8.31 9.87
CA ILE A 93 -6.15 7.52 9.20
C ILE A 93 -5.50 6.29 8.59
N THR A 94 -6.19 5.14 8.65
CA THR A 94 -5.73 3.91 8.02
C THR A 94 -6.74 3.47 6.99
N ALA A 95 -6.28 3.21 5.76
CA ALA A 95 -7.04 2.56 4.69
C ALA A 95 -6.76 1.04 4.74
N PRO A 96 -7.72 0.22 5.22
CA PRO A 96 -7.52 -1.22 5.40
C PRO A 96 -7.89 -2.01 4.13
N ASN A 97 -7.85 -3.34 4.24
CA ASN A 97 -8.37 -4.31 3.25
C ASN A 97 -7.62 -4.32 1.91
N LEU A 98 -6.30 -4.14 1.96
CA LEU A 98 -5.40 -4.40 0.84
C LEU A 98 -4.80 -5.82 0.95
N CYS A 99 -4.70 -6.52 -0.16
CA CYS A 99 -3.93 -7.74 -0.29
C CYS A 99 -2.87 -7.56 -1.39
N ILE A 100 -1.63 -7.87 -1.05
CA ILE A 100 -0.53 -7.96 -2.01
C ILE A 100 -0.24 -9.45 -2.21
N LYS A 101 -0.35 -9.92 -3.44
CA LYS A 101 0.00 -11.28 -3.82
C LYS A 101 1.25 -11.25 -4.66
N VAL A 102 2.30 -11.90 -4.17
CA VAL A 102 3.55 -12.07 -4.93
C VAL A 102 3.55 -13.46 -5.55
N ILE A 103 3.45 -13.54 -6.88
CA ILE A 103 3.45 -14.80 -7.64
C ILE A 103 4.85 -15.17 -8.10
N PRO A 104 5.16 -16.46 -8.28
CA PRO A 104 6.41 -16.87 -8.92
C PRO A 104 6.52 -16.28 -10.32
N ASP A 105 7.75 -15.89 -10.70
CA ASP A 105 8.11 -15.73 -12.10
C ASP A 105 8.00 -17.07 -12.83
N LEU A 106 7.67 -17.04 -14.12
CA LEU A 106 7.36 -18.21 -14.95
C LEU A 106 8.61 -18.98 -15.44
N ALA A 107 9.76 -18.79 -14.79
CA ALA A 107 11.06 -19.35 -15.17
C ALA A 107 10.99 -20.75 -15.82
#